data_AF-A0A7R9T7J8-F1
#
_entry.id   AF-A0A7R9T7J8-F1
#
_cell.length_a   1.000
_cell.length_b   1.000
_cell.length_c   1.000
_cell.angle_alpha   90.00
_cell.angle_beta   90.00
_cell.angle_gamma   90.00
#
_symmetry.space_group_name_H-M   'P 1'
#
loop_
_entity.id
_entity.type
_entity.pdbx_description
1 polymer ?
#
loop_
_entity_poly.entity_id
_entity_poly.type
_entity_poly.pdbx_seq_one_letter_code
_entity_poly.pdbx_strand_id
1 'polypeptide(L)'
;HSGIASRGVTMAPPPDGGGGDRGAKPKKRVDEHGVVHDDRFSMIHSDPRFMRFPDVAKQVKIDKRFSKMFSDPAYATGIHNRGGMDKRGRRTEKAKKSKAGDDLKEYYRMDDDDAAAAEEEE
;
A
#
# COMPACT_ATOMS: atom_id res chain seq x y z
N HIS A 1 69.43 -36.70 -37.81
CA HIS A 1 68.92 -35.73 -36.82
C HIS A 1 67.47 -35.39 -37.17
N SER A 2 66.51 -36.07 -36.56
CA SER A 2 65.08 -35.90 -36.77
C SER A 2 64.56 -34.72 -35.94
N GLY A 3 64.03 -33.69 -36.60
CA GLY A 3 63.44 -32.51 -35.94
C GLY A 3 62.04 -32.81 -35.42
N ILE A 4 61.83 -32.59 -34.11
CA ILE A 4 60.53 -32.72 -33.45
C ILE A 4 59.79 -31.38 -33.61
N ALA A 5 58.65 -31.40 -34.30
CA ALA A 5 57.76 -30.25 -34.40
C ALA A 5 56.97 -30.09 -33.10
N SER A 6 57.13 -28.95 -32.42
CA SER A 6 56.31 -28.55 -31.28
C SER A 6 54.92 -28.12 -31.74
N ARG A 7 53.92 -28.98 -31.52
CA ARG A 7 52.51 -28.62 -31.67
C ARG A 7 52.06 -27.85 -30.42
N GLY A 8 51.82 -26.56 -30.57
CA GLY A 8 51.17 -25.75 -29.53
C GLY A 8 49.71 -26.18 -29.36
N VAL A 9 49.32 -26.52 -28.13
CA VAL A 9 47.92 -26.73 -27.75
C VAL A 9 47.35 -25.38 -27.36
N THR A 10 46.46 -24.82 -28.20
CA THR A 10 45.61 -23.70 -27.81
C THR A 10 44.46 -24.26 -26.97
N MET A 11 44.45 -23.98 -25.67
CA MET A 11 43.31 -24.29 -24.82
C MET A 11 42.16 -23.34 -25.20
N ALA A 12 41.11 -23.87 -25.82
CA ALA A 12 39.88 -23.13 -26.03
C ALA A 12 39.29 -22.75 -24.65
N PRO A 13 38.84 -21.51 -24.44
CA PRO A 13 38.12 -21.16 -23.22
C PRO A 13 36.83 -22.01 -23.12
N PRO A 14 36.40 -22.38 -21.91
CA PRO A 14 35.18 -23.17 -21.73
C PRO A 14 33.98 -22.41 -22.30
N PRO A 15 32.95 -23.10 -22.81
CA PRO A 15 31.73 -22.44 -23.24
C PRO A 15 31.14 -21.71 -22.03
N ASP A 16 30.98 -20.39 -22.14
CA ASP A 16 30.27 -19.57 -21.17
C ASP A 16 28.85 -20.10 -21.01
N GLY A 17 28.67 -20.99 -20.03
CA GLY A 17 27.38 -21.41 -19.55
C GLY A 17 26.70 -20.22 -18.88
N GLY A 18 25.61 -19.74 -19.50
CA GLY A 18 24.72 -18.79 -18.84
C GLY A 18 24.34 -17.56 -19.66
N GLY A 19 23.95 -17.75 -20.92
CA GLY A 19 23.13 -16.77 -21.63
C GLY A 19 21.72 -16.72 -21.04
N GLY A 20 21.59 -16.25 -19.80
CA GLY A 20 20.29 -15.92 -19.21
C GLY A 20 19.70 -14.73 -19.94
N ASP A 21 18.50 -14.92 -20.50
CA ASP A 21 17.64 -13.88 -21.03
C ASP A 21 17.52 -12.72 -20.02
N ARG A 22 18.27 -11.63 -20.24
CA ARG A 22 18.21 -10.40 -19.43
C ARG A 22 17.16 -9.41 -19.94
N GLY A 23 16.13 -9.91 -20.64
CA GLY A 23 15.12 -9.10 -21.32
C GLY A 23 13.72 -9.13 -20.70
N ALA A 24 13.40 -10.11 -19.86
CA ALA A 24 12.05 -10.23 -19.32
C ALA A 24 11.81 -9.31 -18.11
N LYS A 25 10.96 -8.29 -18.29
CA LYS A 25 10.33 -7.55 -17.19
C LYS A 25 9.62 -8.57 -16.26
N PRO A 26 9.75 -8.47 -14.93
CA PRO A 26 9.11 -9.41 -14.02
C PRO A 26 7.60 -9.36 -14.23
N LYS A 27 7.00 -10.51 -14.59
CA LYS A 27 5.55 -10.64 -14.72
C LYS A 27 4.92 -10.39 -13.35
N LYS A 28 3.91 -9.52 -13.28
CA LYS A 28 3.11 -9.32 -12.07
C LYS A 28 2.61 -10.69 -11.60
N ARG A 29 2.90 -11.05 -10.34
CA ARG A 29 2.48 -12.31 -9.72
C ARG A 29 1.09 -12.23 -9.07
N VAL A 30 0.36 -11.17 -9.38
CA VAL A 30 -0.96 -10.83 -8.84
C VAL A 30 -1.89 -10.51 -9.98
N ASP A 31 -3.09 -11.08 -9.95
CA ASP A 31 -4.13 -10.86 -10.96
C ASP A 31 -4.83 -9.53 -10.75
N GLU A 32 -5.77 -9.20 -11.63
CA GLU A 32 -6.58 -7.97 -11.56
C GLU A 32 -7.37 -7.85 -10.25
N HIS A 33 -7.69 -9.00 -9.64
CA HIS A 33 -8.35 -9.09 -8.32
C HIS A 33 -7.37 -9.06 -7.13
N GLY A 34 -6.07 -8.89 -7.37
CA GLY A 34 -5.04 -8.86 -6.33
C GLY A 34 -4.78 -10.20 -5.65
N VAL A 35 -5.24 -11.30 -6.26
CA VAL A 35 -5.03 -12.68 -5.78
C VAL A 35 -3.62 -13.13 -6.19
N VAL A 36 -2.94 -13.84 -5.30
CA VAL A 36 -1.64 -14.46 -5.55
C VAL A 36 -1.85 -15.93 -5.85
N HIS A 37 -1.52 -16.37 -7.05
CA HIS A 37 -1.64 -17.77 -7.49
C HIS A 37 -0.50 -18.70 -7.04
N ASP A 38 0.30 -18.31 -6.04
CA ASP A 38 1.30 -19.19 -5.44
C ASP A 38 0.62 -20.13 -4.44
N ASP A 39 0.79 -21.44 -4.60
CA ASP A 39 0.19 -22.47 -3.73
C ASP A 39 0.46 -22.20 -2.24
N ARG A 40 1.63 -21.64 -1.91
CA ARG A 40 2.03 -21.30 -0.54
C ARG A 40 1.18 -20.21 0.10
N PHE A 41 0.49 -19.39 -0.70
CA PHE A 41 -0.32 -18.27 -0.25
C PHE A 41 -1.81 -18.41 -0.60
N SER A 42 -2.21 -19.54 -1.19
CA SER A 42 -3.60 -19.80 -1.59
C SER A 42 -4.60 -19.67 -0.43
N MET A 43 -4.23 -20.13 0.77
CA MET A 43 -5.10 -20.03 1.96
C MET A 43 -5.22 -18.62 2.54
N ILE A 44 -4.30 -17.69 2.26
CA ILE A 44 -4.31 -16.33 2.83
C ILE A 44 -5.53 -15.55 2.36
N HIS A 45 -5.97 -15.76 1.13
CA HIS A 45 -7.09 -15.04 0.54
C HIS A 45 -8.45 -15.45 1.12
N SER A 46 -8.56 -16.67 1.67
CA SER A 46 -9.78 -17.22 2.28
C SER A 46 -9.77 -17.19 3.81
N ASP A 47 -8.62 -16.89 4.44
CA ASP A 47 -8.51 -16.90 5.90
C ASP A 47 -9.11 -15.61 6.49
N PRO A 48 -10.13 -15.71 7.37
CA PRO A 48 -10.81 -14.55 7.96
C PRO A 48 -9.86 -13.62 8.73
N ARG A 49 -8.69 -14.12 9.17
CA ARG A 49 -7.67 -13.30 9.83
C ARG A 49 -7.02 -12.28 8.90
N PHE A 50 -6.94 -12.60 7.61
CA PHE A 50 -6.30 -11.76 6.59
C PHE A 50 -7.32 -11.10 5.65
N MET A 51 -8.61 -11.44 5.79
CA MET A 51 -9.68 -10.72 5.12
C MET A 51 -9.70 -9.26 5.58
N ARG A 52 -9.79 -8.34 4.62
CA ARG A 52 -9.98 -6.93 4.91
C ARG A 52 -11.40 -6.72 5.39
N PHE A 53 -11.55 -6.10 6.58
CA PHE A 53 -12.84 -5.62 7.02
C PHE A 53 -13.38 -4.56 6.05
N PRO A 54 -14.69 -4.55 5.76
CA PRO A 54 -15.32 -3.51 4.96
C PRO A 54 -15.00 -2.13 5.55
N ASP A 55 -14.68 -1.15 4.72
CA ASP A 55 -14.33 0.19 5.19
C ASP A 55 -15.51 0.88 5.90
N VAL A 56 -16.74 0.55 5.49
CA VAL A 56 -17.98 1.04 6.13
C VAL A 56 -18.10 0.56 7.58
N ALA A 57 -17.57 -0.62 7.91
CA ALA A 57 -17.58 -1.13 9.28
C ALA A 57 -16.56 -0.42 10.19
N LYS A 58 -15.69 0.43 9.64
CA LYS A 58 -14.70 1.19 10.42
C LYS A 58 -15.25 2.50 10.97
N GLN A 59 -16.35 3.01 10.39
CA GLN A 59 -16.92 4.30 10.75
C GLN A 59 -18.10 4.16 11.72
N VAL A 60 -18.15 5.04 12.71
CA VAL A 60 -19.24 5.13 13.68
C VAL A 60 -20.18 6.27 13.27
N LYS A 61 -21.47 5.98 13.15
CA LYS A 61 -22.49 7.01 12.90
C LYS A 61 -22.59 7.92 14.13
N ILE A 62 -22.47 9.23 13.93
CA ILE A 62 -22.63 10.21 15.01
C ILE A 62 -23.83 11.12 14.77
N ASP A 63 -24.50 11.45 15.86
CA ASP A 63 -25.58 12.43 15.97
C ASP A 63 -25.09 13.86 15.61
N LYS A 64 -26.00 14.65 15.04
CA LYS A 64 -25.85 16.06 14.64
C LYS A 64 -25.29 16.96 15.74
N ARG A 65 -25.50 16.62 17.02
CA ARG A 65 -24.91 17.35 18.15
C ARG A 65 -23.37 17.42 18.11
N PHE A 66 -22.73 16.50 17.39
CA PHE A 66 -21.29 16.41 17.25
C PHE A 66 -20.75 17.03 15.96
N SER A 67 -21.60 17.64 15.13
CA SER A 67 -21.20 18.39 13.93
C SER A 67 -20.12 19.44 14.21
N LYS A 68 -20.16 20.06 15.39
CA LYS A 68 -19.17 21.06 15.82
C LYS A 68 -17.74 20.51 15.89
N MET A 69 -17.54 19.20 16.05
CA MET A 69 -16.21 18.59 16.04
C MET A 69 -15.49 18.72 14.69
N PHE A 70 -16.22 18.91 13.60
CA PHE A 70 -15.67 19.02 12.25
C PHE A 70 -15.39 20.47 11.85
N SER A 71 -15.95 21.45 12.57
CA SER A 71 -15.81 22.88 12.27
C SER A 71 -14.99 23.65 13.30
N ASP A 72 -15.01 23.23 14.57
CA ASP A 72 -14.34 23.93 15.66
C ASP A 72 -12.84 23.54 15.71
N PRO A 73 -11.91 24.53 15.65
CA PRO A 73 -10.47 24.30 15.73
C PRO A 73 -10.01 23.59 17.01
N ALA A 74 -10.77 23.67 18.11
CA ALA A 74 -10.44 22.99 19.35
C ALA A 74 -10.31 21.46 19.18
N TYR A 75 -11.06 20.90 18.22
CA TYR A 75 -11.08 19.47 17.92
C TYR A 75 -10.20 19.09 16.72
N ALA A 76 -9.53 20.05 16.09
CA ALA A 76 -8.64 19.76 14.97
C ALA A 76 -7.42 18.96 15.46
N THR A 77 -7.19 17.75 14.93
CA THR A 77 -6.06 16.89 15.30
C THR A 77 -4.74 17.24 14.58
N GLY A 78 -4.76 18.22 13.67
CA GLY A 78 -3.62 18.68 12.86
C GLY A 78 -2.73 19.74 13.52
N ILE A 79 -2.15 20.66 12.72
CA ILE A 79 -1.15 21.68 13.11
C ILE A 79 -1.50 22.44 14.41
N HIS A 80 -2.79 22.65 14.66
CA HIS A 80 -3.30 23.46 15.76
C HIS A 80 -3.35 22.72 17.11
N ASN A 81 -3.15 21.39 17.15
CA ASN A 81 -3.06 20.58 18.36
C ASN A 81 -1.83 19.66 18.35
N ARG A 82 -1.48 19.12 19.53
CA ARG A 82 -0.34 18.19 19.74
C ARG A 82 -0.44 16.86 18.97
N GLY A 83 -1.55 16.59 18.26
CA GLY A 83 -1.78 15.38 17.48
C GLY A 83 -1.02 15.31 16.15
N GLY A 84 -0.54 16.46 15.65
CA GLY A 84 0.16 16.52 14.36
C GLY A 84 1.63 16.09 14.37
N MET A 85 2.19 15.76 15.55
CA MET A 85 3.60 15.38 15.71
C MET A 85 3.75 13.87 15.95
N ASP A 86 4.74 13.26 15.31
CA ASP A 86 5.15 11.89 15.61
C ASP A 86 5.74 11.79 17.03
N LYS A 87 5.98 10.57 17.53
CA LYS A 87 6.65 10.35 18.83
C LYS A 87 8.05 10.98 18.93
N ARG A 88 8.60 11.49 17.83
CA ARG A 88 9.92 12.14 17.71
C ARG A 88 9.78 13.67 17.52
N GLY A 89 8.57 14.22 17.69
CA GLY A 89 8.29 15.64 17.56
C GLY A 89 8.23 16.16 16.13
N ARG A 90 8.40 15.32 15.10
CA ARG A 90 8.33 15.74 13.70
C ARG A 90 6.88 15.82 13.24
N ARG A 91 6.54 16.89 12.55
CA ARG A 91 5.22 17.03 11.93
C ARG A 91 5.04 15.97 10.86
N THR A 92 3.94 15.23 10.94
CA THR A 92 3.59 14.25 9.91
C THR A 92 3.10 14.96 8.64
N GLU A 93 3.33 14.37 7.46
CA GLU A 93 2.82 14.94 6.20
C GLU A 93 1.29 15.09 6.21
N LYS A 94 0.60 14.14 6.86
CA LYS A 94 -0.84 14.21 7.09
C LYS A 94 -1.22 15.48 7.85
N ALA A 95 -0.52 15.75 8.96
CA ALA A 95 -0.78 16.94 9.77
C ALA A 95 -0.51 18.27 9.04
N LYS A 96 0.32 18.29 7.99
CA LYS A 96 0.56 19.50 7.19
C LYS A 96 -0.59 19.80 6.22
N LYS A 97 -1.34 18.77 5.80
CA LYS A 97 -2.32 18.86 4.72
C LYS A 97 -3.77 18.79 5.22
N SER A 98 -4.03 18.23 6.40
CA SER A 98 -5.39 18.08 6.92
C SER A 98 -5.96 19.40 7.44
N LYS A 99 -7.22 19.68 7.08
CA LYS A 99 -8.02 20.74 7.70
C LYS A 99 -8.68 20.20 8.97
N ALA A 100 -9.21 21.09 9.80
CA ALA A 100 -10.02 20.69 10.95
C ALA A 100 -11.15 19.75 10.50
N GLY A 101 -11.29 18.60 11.17
CA GLY A 101 -12.32 17.61 10.88
C GLY A 101 -11.98 16.54 9.84
N ASP A 102 -10.98 16.72 8.97
CA ASP A 102 -10.69 15.72 7.91
C ASP A 102 -10.19 14.38 8.48
N ASP A 103 -9.35 14.42 9.52
CA ASP A 103 -8.90 13.20 10.20
C ASP A 103 -10.05 12.47 10.93
N LEU A 104 -11.09 13.22 11.31
CA LEU A 104 -12.23 12.69 12.07
C LEU A 104 -13.21 11.94 11.15
N LYS A 105 -13.32 12.35 9.88
CA LYS A 105 -14.15 11.69 8.86
C LYS A 105 -13.70 10.27 8.51
N GLU A 106 -12.45 9.90 8.80
CA GLU A 106 -11.99 8.52 8.63
C GLU A 106 -12.71 7.54 9.58
N TYR A 107 -13.14 8.03 10.75
CA TYR A 107 -13.69 7.20 11.83
C TYR A 107 -15.18 7.41 12.07
N TYR A 108 -15.75 8.48 11.50
CA TYR A 108 -17.09 8.90 11.85
C TYR A 108 -17.87 9.37 10.64
N ARG A 109 -19.15 9.00 10.58
CA ARG A 109 -20.09 9.39 9.52
C ARG A 109 -21.27 10.16 10.11
N MET A 110 -21.68 11.23 9.44
CA MET A 110 -22.88 12.00 9.82
C MET A 110 -24.08 11.55 9.02
N ASP A 111 -25.27 11.60 9.62
CA ASP A 111 -26.51 11.23 8.93
C ASP A 111 -26.79 12.14 7.70
N ASP A 112 -26.27 13.37 7.68
CA ASP A 112 -26.39 14.27 6.53
C ASP A 112 -25.49 13.82 5.34
N ASP A 113 -24.42 13.05 5.60
CA ASP A 113 -23.58 12.44 4.54
C ASP A 113 -24.23 11.18 3.93
N ASP A 114 -25.11 10.49 4.67
CA ASP A 114 -25.88 9.35 4.13
C ASP A 114 -26.84 9.82 3.01
N ALA A 115 -27.39 11.04 3.11
CA ALA A 115 -28.26 11.63 2.08
C ALA A 115 -27.49 11.99 0.79
N ALA A 116 -26.24 12.49 0.92
CA ALA A 116 -25.42 12.84 -0.23
C ALA A 116 -24.82 11.60 -0.94
N ALA A 117 -24.47 10.56 -0.18
CA ALA A 117 -23.93 9.33 -0.76
C ALA A 117 -24.99 8.45 -1.45
N ALA A 118 -26.27 8.58 -1.05
CA ALA A 118 -27.38 7.87 -1.69
C ALA A 118 -27.74 8.44 -3.08
N GLU A 119 -27.35 9.68 -3.40
CA GLU A 119 -27.57 10.29 -4.71
C GLU A 119 -26.44 10.01 -5.73
N GLU A 120 -25.28 9.48 -5.30
CA GLU A 120 -24.18 9.10 -6.19
C GLU A 120 -24.25 7.64 -6.69
N GLU A 121 -25.22 6.85 -6.22
CA GLU A 121 -25.46 5.45 -6.61
C GLU A 121 -26.65 5.26 -7.59
N GLU A 122 -27.23 6.35 -8.11
CA GLU A 122 -28.22 6.35 -9.22
C GLU A 122 -27.60 6.84 -10.54
#